data_AF-A0A2P2CC51-F1
#
_entry.id   AF-A0A2P2CC51-F1
#
_cell.length_a   1.000
_cell.length_b   1.000
_cell.length_c   1.000
_cell.angle_alpha   90.00
_cell.angle_beta   90.00
_cell.angle_gamma   90.00
#
_symmetry.space_group_name_H-M   'P 1'
#
loop_
_entity.id
_entity.type
_entity.pdbx_description
1 polymer ?
#
loop_
_entity_poly.entity_id
_entity_poly.type
_entity_poly.pdbx_seq_one_letter_code
_entity_poly.pdbx_strand_id
1 'polypeptide(L)'
;MTIEATPTTWTWHPGNAETSWHTDHPGQPWTPGADVDSLNTHTYLHPGMFDVSVDVTYSGRYRINNQGWQDIPNSLTVTGPSRALEVIEARGQLTGP
;
A
#
# COMPACT_ATOMS: atom_id res chain seq x y z
N MET A 1 27.08 -8.26 14.62
CA MET A 1 26.63 -7.68 13.35
C MET A 1 25.22 -7.14 13.55
N THR A 2 24.93 -5.95 13.02
CA THR A 2 23.58 -5.38 13.01
C THR A 2 23.17 -5.14 11.56
N ILE A 3 21.91 -5.41 11.25
CA ILE A 3 21.29 -5.12 9.97
C ILE A 3 20.03 -4.28 10.21
N GLU A 4 19.81 -3.29 9.36
CA GLU A 4 18.62 -2.47 9.33
C GLU A 4 18.00 -2.55 7.95
N ALA A 5 16.68 -2.70 7.92
CA ALA A 5 15.88 -2.65 6.71
C ALA A 5 14.96 -1.42 6.78
N THR A 6 14.91 -0.65 5.70
CA THR A 6 14.11 0.56 5.58
C THR A 6 13.17 0.38 4.40
N PRO A 7 11.84 0.51 4.58
CA PRO A 7 10.91 0.46 3.47
C PRO A 7 11.10 1.69 2.58
N THR A 8 11.09 1.48 1.27
CA THR A 8 11.33 2.54 0.27
C THR A 8 10.18 2.68 -0.73
N THR A 9 9.39 1.61 -0.93
CA THR A 9 8.33 1.60 -1.94
C THR A 9 7.20 0.70 -1.50
N TRP A 10 5.97 1.16 -1.69
CA TRP A 10 4.74 0.41 -1.47
C TRP A 10 4.02 0.25 -2.81
N THR A 11 3.87 -0.97 -3.30
CA THR A 11 3.16 -1.29 -4.54
C THR A 11 1.76 -1.77 -4.19
N TRP A 12 0.74 -1.02 -4.60
CA TRP A 12 -0.66 -1.27 -4.29
C TRP A 12 -1.31 -2.09 -5.40
N HIS A 13 -1.93 -3.20 -5.02
CA HIS A 13 -2.66 -4.10 -5.90
C HIS A 13 -4.16 -3.96 -5.62
N PRO A 14 -4.96 -3.41 -6.56
CA PRO A 14 -6.41 -3.23 -6.37
C PRO A 14 -7.21 -4.52 -6.49
N GLY A 15 -6.59 -5.67 -6.80
CA GLY A 15 -7.28 -6.95 -6.91
C GLY A 15 -8.21 -7.08 -8.13
N ASN A 16 -8.23 -6.08 -9.02
CA ASN A 16 -8.92 -6.13 -10.30
C ASN A 16 -7.89 -6.13 -11.47
N ALA A 17 -8.37 -6.05 -12.71
CA ALA A 17 -7.51 -6.05 -13.90
C ALA A 17 -6.77 -4.71 -14.13
N GLU A 18 -6.96 -3.72 -13.27
CA GLU A 18 -6.29 -2.42 -13.39
C GLU A 18 -4.84 -2.48 -12.93
N THR A 19 -4.06 -1.53 -13.44
CA THR A 19 -2.62 -1.44 -13.18
C THR A 19 -2.35 -1.11 -11.72
N SER A 20 -1.47 -1.90 -11.10
CA SER A 20 -0.92 -1.58 -9.77
C SER A 20 -0.10 -0.30 -9.81
N TRP A 21 -0.14 0.50 -8.74
CA TRP A 21 0.65 1.73 -8.63
C TRP A 21 1.57 1.69 -7.42
N HIS A 22 2.54 2.59 -7.35
CA HIS A 22 3.48 2.65 -6.24
C HIS A 22 3.50 4.02 -5.57
N THR A 23 3.82 4.03 -4.28
CA THR A 23 4.10 5.22 -3.47
C THR A 23 5.44 5.07 -2.75
N ASP A 24 6.03 6.19 -2.34
CA ASP A 24 7.25 6.26 -1.52
C ASP A 24 6.93 6.41 -0.01
N HIS A 25 5.64 6.34 0.34
CA HIS A 25 5.12 6.36 1.70
C HIS A 25 4.02 5.31 1.90
N PRO A 26 3.79 4.84 3.14
CA PRO A 26 2.73 3.88 3.44
C PRO A 26 1.32 4.47 3.32
N GLY A 27 1.19 5.79 3.13
CA GLY A 27 -0.07 6.51 3.28
C GLY A 27 -0.37 6.74 4.76
N GLN A 28 -1.64 6.97 5.09
CA GLN A 28 -2.07 7.17 6.46
C GLN A 28 -3.42 6.49 6.74
N PRO A 29 -3.71 6.15 8.02
CA PRO A 29 -5.01 5.61 8.39
C PRO A 29 -6.14 6.58 8.04
N TRP A 30 -7.23 6.04 7.49
CA TRP A 30 -8.44 6.82 7.27
C TRP A 30 -9.05 7.27 8.60
N THR A 31 -9.49 8.53 8.67
CA THR A 31 -10.24 9.10 9.80
C THR A 31 -11.42 9.93 9.27
N PRO A 32 -12.50 10.11 10.06
CA PRO A 32 -13.60 10.98 9.66
C PRO A 32 -13.10 12.41 9.39
N GLY A 33 -13.37 12.93 8.19
CA GLY A 33 -12.89 14.26 7.78
C GLY A 33 -11.44 14.30 7.29
N ALA A 34 -10.78 13.15 7.11
CA ALA A 34 -9.47 13.09 6.46
C ALA A 34 -9.53 13.72 5.06
N ASP A 35 -8.50 14.49 4.73
CA ASP A 35 -8.31 15.03 3.39
C ASP A 35 -8.08 13.87 2.41
N VAL A 36 -8.91 13.78 1.36
CA VAL A 36 -8.84 12.68 0.39
C VAL A 36 -7.53 12.69 -0.38
N ASP A 37 -6.96 13.88 -0.63
CA ASP A 37 -5.69 14.04 -1.36
C ASP A 37 -4.49 13.51 -0.56
N SER A 38 -4.69 13.31 0.74
CA SER A 38 -3.69 12.76 1.65
C SER A 38 -3.75 11.23 1.76
N LEU A 39 -4.70 10.59 1.08
CA LEU A 39 -4.94 9.15 1.10
C LEU A 39 -4.49 8.50 -0.21
N ASN A 40 -4.15 7.22 -0.14
CA ASN A 40 -3.99 6.39 -1.32
C ASN A 40 -5.38 5.87 -1.73
N THR A 41 -5.90 6.33 -2.87
CA THR A 41 -7.27 6.03 -3.31
C THR A 41 -7.30 5.26 -4.62
N HIS A 42 -8.29 4.37 -4.76
CA HIS A 42 -8.64 3.67 -6.00
C HIS A 42 -10.15 3.69 -6.20
N THR A 43 -10.60 3.84 -7.45
CA THR A 43 -12.03 3.86 -7.78
C THR A 43 -12.43 2.57 -8.46
N TYR A 44 -13.35 1.82 -7.84
CA TYR A 44 -13.95 0.64 -8.45
C TYR A 44 -15.20 1.02 -9.24
N LEU A 45 -15.22 0.72 -10.54
CA LEU A 45 -16.34 1.06 -11.42
C LEU A 45 -17.51 0.05 -11.36
N HIS A 46 -17.26 -1.14 -10.82
CA HIS A 46 -18.23 -2.22 -10.76
C HIS A 46 -18.24 -2.87 -9.37
N PRO A 47 -19.42 -3.28 -8.87
CA PRO A 47 -19.51 -4.04 -7.63
C PRO A 47 -18.87 -5.43 -7.80
N GLY A 48 -18.33 -5.96 -6.71
CA GLY A 48 -17.64 -7.25 -6.73
C GLY A 48 -16.74 -7.50 -5.52
N MET A 49 -16.14 -8.69 -5.51
CA MET A 49 -15.11 -9.08 -4.54
C MET A 49 -13.73 -8.90 -5.16
N PHE A 50 -12.84 -8.20 -4.46
CA PHE A 50 -11.48 -7.93 -4.91
C PHE A 50 -10.47 -8.32 -3.83
N ASP A 51 -9.43 -9.06 -4.23
CA ASP A 51 -8.32 -9.41 -3.34
C ASP A 51 -7.25 -8.32 -3.38
N VAL A 52 -7.35 -7.34 -2.48
CA VAL A 52 -6.42 -6.21 -2.40
C VAL A 52 -5.17 -6.58 -1.61
N SER A 53 -4.00 -6.12 -2.04
CA SER A 53 -2.74 -6.30 -1.31
C SER A 53 -1.78 -5.13 -1.51
N VAL A 54 -0.73 -5.08 -0.68
CA VAL A 54 0.37 -4.12 -0.84
C VAL A 54 1.71 -4.82 -0.66
N ASP A 55 2.57 -4.71 -1.64
CA ASP A 55 3.93 -5.23 -1.61
C ASP A 55 4.88 -4.13 -1.15
N VAL A 56 5.83 -4.45 -0.27
CA VAL A 56 6.76 -3.47 0.29
C VAL A 56 8.19 -3.81 -0.10
N THR A 57 8.86 -2.87 -0.76
CA THR A 57 10.28 -2.97 -1.09
C THR A 57 11.11 -2.33 0.01
N TYR A 58 12.13 -3.04 0.49
CA TYR A 58 13.07 -2.61 1.51
C TYR A 58 14.47 -2.46 0.94
N SER A 59 15.12 -1.35 1.28
CA SER A 59 16.58 -1.24 1.21
C SER A 59 17.19 -1.68 2.55
N GLY A 60 18.45 -2.08 2.54
CA GLY A 60 19.12 -2.55 3.73
C GLY A 60 20.48 -1.90 3.94
N ARG A 61 20.92 -1.82 5.19
CA ARG A 61 22.30 -1.48 5.55
C ARG A 61 22.79 -2.36 6.69
N TYR A 62 24.08 -2.62 6.75
CA TYR A 62 24.68 -3.46 7.79
C TYR A 62 25.92 -2.82 8.41
N ARG A 63 26.25 -3.22 9.63
CA ARG A 63 27.52 -2.89 10.29
C ARG A 63 28.09 -4.07 11.05
N ILE A 64 29.41 -4.18 11.07
CA ILE A 64 30.14 -5.22 11.80
C ILE A 64 30.82 -4.54 12.99
N ASN A 65 30.48 -4.98 14.20
CA ASN A 65 30.95 -4.38 15.45
C ASN A 65 30.68 -2.85 15.48
N ASN A 66 31.65 -2.05 15.88
CA ASN A 66 31.57 -0.59 15.93
C ASN A 66 32.04 0.11 14.63
N GLN A 67 32.10 -0.60 13.51
CA GLN A 67 32.37 0.02 12.21
C GLN A 67 31.18 0.85 11.70
N GLY A 68 31.44 1.71 10.72
CA GLY A 68 30.40 2.47 10.03
C GLY A 68 29.39 1.58 9.29
N TRP A 69 28.20 2.12 9.03
CA TRP A 69 27.18 1.46 8.22
C TRP A 69 27.63 1.33 6.76
N GLN A 70 27.30 0.19 6.15
CA GLN A 70 27.47 -0.07 4.72
C GLN A 70 26.12 -0.42 4.10
N ASP A 71 25.81 0.19 2.97
CA ASP A 71 24.57 -0.08 2.24
C ASP A 71 24.64 -1.46 1.55
N ILE A 72 23.49 -2.14 1.52
CA ILE A 72 23.30 -3.36 0.76
C ILE A 72 22.80 -2.93 -0.63
N PRO A 73 23.54 -3.24 -1.73
CA PRO A 73 23.18 -2.76 -3.06
C PRO A 73 21.82 -3.26 -3.57
N ASN A 74 21.36 -4.39 -3.05
CA ASN A 74 20.11 -5.03 -3.44
C ASN A 74 18.98 -4.65 -2.49
N SER A 75 17.77 -4.53 -3.04
CA SER A 75 16.54 -4.45 -2.29
C SER A 75 15.84 -5.81 -2.20
N LEU A 76 14.91 -5.92 -1.26
CA LEU A 76 14.01 -7.05 -1.11
C LEU A 76 12.56 -6.56 -1.17
N THR A 77 11.75 -7.13 -2.05
CA THR A 77 10.30 -6.94 -2.05
C THR A 77 9.64 -8.06 -1.26
N VAL A 78 8.82 -7.67 -0.28
CA VAL A 78 8.00 -8.56 0.53
C VAL A 78 6.55 -8.41 0.09
N THR A 79 5.96 -9.51 -0.40
CA THR A 79 4.56 -9.53 -0.80
C THR A 79 3.64 -9.45 0.40
N GLY A 80 2.66 -8.55 0.33
CA GLY A 80 1.67 -8.38 1.40
C GLY A 80 0.58 -9.45 1.39
N PRO A 81 -0.07 -9.71 2.52
CA PRO A 81 -1.22 -10.61 2.54
C PRO A 81 -2.39 -10.00 1.77
N SER A 82 -3.03 -10.81 0.92
CA SER A 82 -4.29 -10.44 0.27
C SER A 82 -5.43 -10.32 1.28
N ARG A 83 -6.26 -9.30 1.10
CA ARG A 83 -7.48 -9.06 1.88
C ARG A 83 -8.66 -8.92 0.93
N ALA A 84 -9.73 -9.65 1.20
CA ALA A 84 -10.96 -9.52 0.43
C ALA A 84 -11.65 -8.19 0.76
N LEU A 85 -11.98 -7.43 -0.28
CA LEU A 85 -12.77 -6.20 -0.24
C LEU A 85 -14.06 -6.42 -1.03
N GLU A 86 -15.21 -6.18 -0.39
CA GLU A 86 -16.51 -6.17 -1.05
C GLU A 86 -16.85 -4.73 -1.47
N VAL A 87 -17.00 -4.52 -2.78
CA VAL A 87 -17.48 -3.26 -3.35
C VAL A 87 -18.96 -3.43 -3.69
N ILE A 88 -19.78 -2.56 -3.12
CA ILE A 88 -21.22 -2.51 -3.36
C ILE A 88 -21.59 -1.24 -4.12
N GLU A 89 -22.62 -1.33 -4.95
CA GLU A 89 -23.20 -0.18 -5.64
C GLU A 89 -24.17 0.55 -4.70
N ALA A 90 -23.97 1.84 -4.49
CA ALA A 90 -24.94 2.69 -3.81
C ALA A 90 -26.05 3.10 -4.80
N ARG A 91 -27.29 2.66 -4.55
CA ARG A 91 -28.45 3.13 -5.33
C ARG A 91 -28.98 4.42 -4.73
N GLY A 92 -28.78 5.54 -5.43
CA GLY A 92 -29.44 6.80 -5.08
C GLY A 92 -30.95 6.70 -5.29
N GLN A 93 -31.73 6.87 -4.23
CA GLN A 93 -33.19 6.97 -4.33
C GLN A 93 -33.62 8.42 -4.07
N LEU A 94 -34.26 9.04 -5.07
CA LEU A 94 -34.91 10.32 -4.88
C LEU A 94 -36.19 10.11 -4.06
N THR A 95 -36.21 10.65 -2.85
CA THR A 95 -37.42 10.73 -2.02
C THR A 95 -37.99 12.15 -2.17
N GLY A 96 -39.21 12.26 -2.67
CA GLY A 96 -39.92 13.53 -2.77
C GLY A 96 -40.36 14.05 -1.40
N PRO A 97 -40.70 15.35 -1.28
CA PRO A 97 -41.22 15.94 -0.06
C PRO A 97 -42.62 15.42 0.33
#